data_AF-A0A7K0LT14-F1
#
_entry.id   AF-A0A7K0LT14-F1
#
_cell.length_a   1.000
_cell.length_b   1.000
_cell.length_c   1.000
_cell.angle_alpha   90.00
_cell.angle_beta   90.00
_cell.angle_gamma   90.00
#
_symmetry.space_group_name_H-M   'P 1'
#
loop_
_entity.id
_entity.type
_entity.pdbx_description
1 polymer ?
#
loop_
_entity_poly.entity_id
_entity_poly.type
_entity_poly.pdbx_seq_one_letter_code
_entity_poly.pdbx_strand_id
1 'polypeptide(L)'
;MERGNEGHRRCPVLITADTRLVEAVMRLAAAAAVDVEVVSDLEGARRLWASAPLIIVGADLARDLAHGTPSRRAGVVLVGAGSVEGHESTSEIWREAVSIGAEHVVQLPDAGGWLIQR
;
A
#
# COMPACT_ATOMS: atom_id res chain seq x y z
N MET A 1 30.77 4.72 10.37
CA MET A 1 29.82 3.65 10.71
C MET A 1 28.60 3.84 9.84
N GLU A 2 28.73 3.46 8.57
CA GLU A 2 27.75 3.74 7.52
C GLU A 2 26.91 2.49 7.33
N ARG A 3 25.77 2.39 8.03
CA ARG A 3 24.69 1.45 7.66
C ARG A 3 23.81 2.17 6.63
N GLY A 4 24.42 2.58 5.52
CA GLY A 4 23.77 3.36 4.48
C GLY A 4 23.02 2.47 3.49
N ASN A 5 21.70 2.57 3.47
CA ASN A 5 20.87 2.44 2.27
C ASN A 5 20.70 1.05 1.59
N GLU A 6 21.20 -0.05 2.15
CA GLU A 6 20.98 -1.40 1.57
C GLU A 6 19.67 -2.09 1.99
N GLY A 7 18.96 -1.54 2.99
CA GLY A 7 17.69 -2.07 3.52
C GLY A 7 16.43 -1.66 2.73
N HIS A 8 16.40 -0.43 2.23
CA HIS A 8 15.23 0.18 1.55
C HIS A 8 14.84 -0.49 0.22
N ARG A 9 15.66 -1.40 -0.30
CA ARG A 9 15.44 -2.10 -1.58
C ARG A 9 14.70 -3.43 -1.45
N ARG A 10 14.35 -3.86 -0.24
CA ARG A 10 13.79 -5.21 0.01
C ARG A 10 12.57 -5.26 0.92
N CYS A 11 12.15 -4.17 1.54
CA CYS A 11 10.93 -4.12 2.34
C CYS A 11 9.72 -3.68 1.48
N PRO A 12 8.52 -4.25 1.72
CA PRO A 12 7.28 -3.69 1.20
C PRO A 12 7.10 -2.22 1.61
N VAL A 13 6.48 -1.43 0.74
CA VAL A 13 6.19 -0.02 1.00
C VAL A 13 4.67 0.16 1.09
N LEU A 14 4.19 0.74 2.18
CA LEU A 14 2.82 1.20 2.38
C LEU A 14 2.72 2.69 2.10
N ILE A 15 1.88 3.06 1.13
CA ILE A 15 1.62 4.45 0.76
C ILE A 15 0.21 4.84 1.20
N THR A 16 0.08 5.58 2.29
CA THR A 16 -1.21 6.08 2.82
C THR A 16 -0.96 7.18 3.85
N ALA A 17 -1.89 8.13 3.92
CA ALA A 17 -1.99 9.09 5.02
C ALA A 17 -2.99 8.65 6.09
N ASP A 18 -3.74 7.55 5.88
CA ASP A 18 -4.68 6.99 6.85
C ASP A 18 -3.97 6.20 7.93
N THR A 19 -3.93 6.76 9.15
CA THR A 19 -3.29 6.14 10.30
C THR A 19 -3.92 4.80 10.69
N ARG A 20 -5.21 4.58 10.41
CA ARG A 20 -5.90 3.31 10.73
C ARG A 20 -5.36 2.18 9.85
N LEU A 21 -5.13 2.48 8.57
CA LEU A 21 -4.49 1.53 7.66
C LEU A 21 -3.05 1.25 8.06
N VAL A 22 -2.29 2.29 8.44
CA VAL A 22 -0.93 2.13 8.97
C VAL A 22 -0.93 1.20 10.18
N GLU A 23 -1.77 1.45 11.18
CA GLU A 23 -1.85 0.60 12.38
C GLU A 23 -2.23 -0.85 12.05
N ALA A 24 -3.19 -1.05 11.13
CA ALA A 24 -3.61 -2.39 10.72
C ALA A 24 -2.50 -3.14 9.97
N VAL A 25 -1.84 -2.50 9.01
CA VAL A 25 -0.75 -3.09 8.24
C VAL A 25 0.46 -3.36 9.12
N MET A 26 0.85 -2.42 9.98
CA MET A 26 1.96 -2.60 10.92
C MET A 26 1.70 -3.75 11.90
N ARG A 27 0.45 -3.92 12.35
CA ARG A 27 0.06 -5.07 13.18
C ARG A 27 0.23 -6.40 12.42
N LEU A 28 -0.16 -6.46 11.15
CA LEU A 28 0.02 -7.66 10.31
C LEU A 28 1.50 -7.94 10.03
N ALA A 29 2.27 -6.89 9.72
CA ALA A 29 3.71 -6.96 9.47
C ALA A 29 4.46 -7.48 10.70
N ALA A 30 4.12 -6.99 11.89
CA ALA A 30 4.66 -7.48 13.16
C ALA A 30 4.35 -8.97 13.39
N ALA A 31 3.14 -9.42 13.05
CA ALA A 31 2.76 -10.83 13.14
C ALA A 31 3.54 -11.71 12.14
N ALA A 32 3.95 -11.15 11.01
CA ALA A 32 4.73 -11.82 9.97
C ALA A 32 6.27 -11.67 10.13
N ALA A 33 6.73 -10.88 11.11
CA ALA A 33 8.12 -10.45 11.25
C ALA A 33 8.70 -9.80 9.97
N VAL A 34 7.88 -9.04 9.25
CA VAL A 34 8.25 -8.29 8.03
C VAL A 34 8.37 -6.81 8.38
N ASP A 35 9.41 -6.16 7.88
CA ASP A 35 9.56 -4.71 7.97
C ASP A 35 8.81 -4.03 6.81
N VAL A 36 7.99 -3.02 7.12
CA VAL A 36 7.20 -2.28 6.12
C VAL A 36 7.54 -0.80 6.23
N GLU A 37 7.90 -0.21 5.09
CA GLU A 37 8.19 1.21 5.00
C GLU A 37 6.90 1.99 4.76
N VAL A 38 6.62 2.99 5.60
CA VAL A 38 5.39 3.80 5.48
C VAL A 38 5.71 5.14 4.87
N VAL A 39 4.93 5.51 3.86
CA VAL A 39 5.06 6.75 3.10
C VAL A 39 3.70 7.42 3.03
N SER A 40 3.62 8.69 3.42
CA SER A 40 2.36 9.45 3.46
C SER A 40 2.26 10.54 2.40
N ASP A 41 3.22 10.59 1.46
CA ASP A 41 3.30 11.62 0.43
C ASP A 41 3.65 11.04 -0.96
N LEU A 42 3.22 11.75 -2.01
CA LEU A 42 3.37 11.31 -3.40
C LEU A 42 4.84 11.34 -3.87
N GLU A 43 5.68 12.18 -3.29
CA GLU A 43 7.08 12.32 -3.70
C GLU A 43 7.89 11.10 -3.24
N GLY A 44 7.77 10.71 -1.97
CA GLY A 44 8.33 9.48 -1.42
C GLY A 44 7.80 8.26 -2.15
N ALA A 45 6.49 8.23 -2.41
CA ALA A 45 5.85 7.14 -3.14
C ALA A 45 6.48 6.95 -4.53
N ARG A 46 6.68 8.04 -5.28
CA ARG A 46 7.28 7.99 -6.61
C ARG A 46 8.74 7.56 -6.58
N ARG A 47 9.51 7.94 -5.56
CA ARG A 47 10.92 7.52 -5.38
C ARG A 47 11.03 6.01 -5.16
N LEU A 48 10.13 5.45 -4.37
CA LEU A 48 10.17 4.04 -3.99
C LEU A 48 9.41 3.14 -4.96
N TRP A 49 8.51 3.70 -5.77
CA TRP A 49 7.65 3.00 -6.72
C TRP A 49 8.38 2.00 -7.61
N ALA A 50 9.57 2.37 -8.11
CA ALA A 50 10.36 1.52 -9.01
C ALA A 50 11.26 0.52 -8.27
N SER A 51 11.56 0.75 -6.99
CA SER A 51 12.56 -0.01 -6.26
C SER A 51 11.97 -0.98 -5.22
N ALA A 52 10.74 -0.76 -4.79
CA ALA A 52 10.08 -1.62 -3.81
C ALA A 52 9.75 -3.00 -4.42
N PRO A 53 9.86 -4.09 -3.66
CA PRO A 53 9.40 -5.42 -4.09
C PRO A 53 7.87 -5.52 -4.14
N LEU A 54 7.17 -4.85 -3.20
CA LEU A 54 5.71 -4.80 -3.09
C LEU A 54 5.29 -3.37 -2.74
N ILE A 55 4.29 -2.85 -3.43
CA ILE A 55 3.69 -1.54 -3.18
C ILE A 55 2.27 -1.77 -2.66
N ILE A 56 1.99 -1.31 -1.46
CA ILE A 56 0.68 -1.34 -0.83
C ILE A 56 0.16 0.10 -0.82
N VAL A 57 -1.01 0.38 -1.36
CA VAL A 57 -1.56 1.74 -1.54
C VAL A 57 -2.87 1.86 -0.79
N GLY A 58 -3.03 2.87 0.07
CA GLY A 58 -4.32 3.20 0.68
C GLY A 58 -5.26 3.86 -0.33
N ALA A 59 -6.56 3.60 -0.21
CA ALA A 59 -7.58 4.24 -1.05
C ALA A 59 -7.48 5.78 -1.03
N ASP A 60 -7.06 6.37 0.09
CA ASP A 60 -6.91 7.82 0.28
C ASP A 60 -5.92 8.50 -0.68
N LEU A 61 -4.84 7.81 -1.07
CA LEU A 61 -3.82 8.35 -1.99
C LEU A 61 -3.86 7.69 -3.38
N ALA A 62 -4.70 6.67 -3.57
CA ALA A 62 -4.75 5.89 -4.81
C ALA A 62 -5.09 6.76 -6.03
N ARG A 63 -6.14 7.59 -5.92
CA ARG A 63 -6.53 8.50 -7.00
C ARG A 63 -5.39 9.44 -7.39
N ASP A 64 -4.73 10.07 -6.43
CA ASP A 64 -3.67 11.04 -6.68
C ASP A 64 -2.42 10.37 -7.28
N LEU A 65 -2.08 9.16 -6.82
CA LEU A 65 -1.01 8.35 -7.42
C LEU A 65 -1.33 7.96 -8.86
N ALA A 66 -2.57 7.62 -9.20
CA ALA A 66 -2.96 7.24 -10.56
C ALA A 66 -2.59 8.33 -11.60
N HIS A 67 -2.65 9.59 -11.20
CA HIS A 67 -2.31 10.73 -12.06
C HIS A 67 -0.81 11.02 -12.10
N GLY A 68 -0.05 10.60 -11.08
CA GLY A 68 1.34 10.99 -10.85
C GLY A 68 2.39 9.88 -10.99
N THR A 69 2.02 8.59 -10.99
CA THR A 69 2.99 7.49 -10.99
C THR A 69 3.33 7.00 -12.41
N PRO A 70 4.63 6.81 -12.72
CA PRO A 70 5.08 6.33 -14.02
C PRO A 70 5.01 4.80 -14.09
N SER A 71 4.08 4.29 -14.90
CA SER A 71 3.95 2.89 -15.37
C SER A 71 3.30 1.89 -14.40
N ARG A 72 2.32 1.12 -14.91
CA ARG A 72 1.77 -0.05 -14.23
C ARG A 72 2.86 -1.10 -14.06
N ARG A 73 3.02 -1.62 -12.85
CA ARG A 73 3.95 -2.71 -12.52
C ARG A 73 3.23 -3.83 -11.78
N ALA A 74 3.78 -5.04 -11.82
CA ALA A 74 3.34 -6.13 -10.96
C ALA A 74 3.70 -5.84 -9.50
N GLY A 75 2.89 -6.38 -8.58
CA GLY A 75 3.09 -6.22 -7.13
C GLY A 75 2.57 -4.90 -6.55
N VAL A 76 1.48 -4.35 -7.12
CA VAL A 76 0.74 -3.22 -6.53
C VAL A 76 -0.55 -3.76 -5.91
N VAL A 77 -0.79 -3.47 -4.64
CA VAL A 77 -1.98 -3.89 -3.89
C VAL A 77 -2.67 -2.65 -3.36
N LEU A 78 -3.96 -2.49 -3.64
CA LEU A 78 -4.78 -1.45 -3.04
C LEU A 78 -5.39 -1.98 -1.75
N VAL A 79 -5.22 -1.26 -0.64
CA VAL A 79 -5.83 -1.56 0.66
C VAL A 79 -6.87 -0.50 1.01
N GLY A 80 -8.08 -0.96 1.32
CA GLY A 80 -9.14 -0.12 1.87
C GLY A 80 -9.33 -0.40 3.36
N ALA A 81 -9.63 0.63 4.13
CA ALA A 81 -10.18 0.43 5.47
C ALA A 81 -11.60 -0.12 5.28
N GLY A 82 -11.87 -1.33 5.74
CA GLY A 82 -13.22 -1.88 5.78
C GLY A 82 -14.03 -1.06 6.76
N SER A 83 -14.73 -0.05 6.27
CA SER A 83 -15.66 0.72 7.08
C SER A 83 -16.78 -0.20 7.54
N VAL A 84 -16.88 -0.42 8.85
CA VAL A 84 -18.03 -1.11 9.44
C VAL A 84 -19.31 -0.28 9.20
N GLU A 85 -19.20 1.04 8.94
CA GLU A 85 -20.38 1.93 8.83
C GLU A 85 -20.25 3.09 7.81
N GLY A 86 -19.45 2.97 6.75
CA GLY A 86 -19.16 4.14 5.90
C GLY A 86 -18.79 3.84 4.45
N HIS A 87 -19.81 3.78 3.59
CA HIS A 87 -19.92 4.41 2.26
C HIS A 87 -18.68 4.59 1.34
N GLU A 88 -17.63 3.79 1.45
CA GLU A 88 -16.74 3.55 0.31
C GLU A 88 -17.43 2.51 -0.56
N SER A 89 -18.05 2.96 -1.65
CA SER A 89 -18.71 2.04 -2.57
C SER A 89 -17.64 1.12 -3.14
N THR A 90 -17.80 -0.20 -3.03
CA THR A 90 -16.86 -1.19 -3.60
C THR A 90 -16.50 -0.85 -5.06
N SER A 91 -17.40 -0.22 -5.81
CA SER A 91 -17.16 0.23 -7.18
C SER A 91 -16.07 1.31 -7.32
N GLU A 92 -15.92 2.21 -6.34
CA GLU A 92 -14.95 3.31 -6.37
C GLU A 92 -13.54 2.77 -6.12
N ILE A 93 -13.36 1.95 -5.08
CA ILE A 93 -12.07 1.32 -4.77
C ILE A 93 -11.56 0.43 -5.92
N TRP A 94 -12.45 -0.29 -6.61
CA TRP A 94 -12.08 -1.06 -7.81
C TRP A 94 -11.68 -0.16 -8.99
N ARG A 95 -12.35 0.98 -9.17
CA ARG A 95 -11.99 1.95 -10.23
C ARG A 95 -10.62 2.54 -9.97
N GLU A 96 -10.32 2.89 -8.73
CA GLU A 96 -9.02 3.42 -8.31
C GLU A 96 -7.93 2.37 -8.48
N ALA A 97 -8.20 1.13 -8.08
CA ALA A 97 -7.31 -0.01 -8.29
C ALA A 97 -6.92 -0.16 -9.77
N VAL A 98 -7.91 -0.15 -10.66
CA VAL A 98 -7.67 -0.23 -12.11
C VAL A 98 -6.87 0.98 -12.62
N SER A 99 -7.13 2.17 -12.08
CA SER A 99 -6.46 3.41 -12.50
C SER A 99 -4.98 3.42 -12.10
N ILE A 100 -4.64 2.95 -10.91
CA ILE A 100 -3.23 2.81 -10.47
C ILE A 100 -2.55 1.55 -11.03
N GLY A 101 -3.33 0.61 -11.59
CA GLY A 101 -2.83 -0.68 -12.05
C GLY A 101 -2.56 -1.67 -10.92
N ALA A 102 -3.33 -1.61 -9.84
CA ALA A 102 -3.27 -2.59 -8.76
C ALA A 102 -3.67 -3.98 -9.27
N GLU A 103 -2.90 -4.97 -8.85
CA GLU A 103 -3.11 -6.39 -9.14
C GLU A 103 -4.19 -6.97 -8.24
N HIS A 104 -4.29 -6.45 -7.00
CA HIS A 104 -5.21 -6.92 -5.99
C HIS A 104 -5.81 -5.77 -5.18
N VAL A 105 -7.05 -5.97 -4.72
CA VAL A 105 -7.75 -5.08 -3.79
C VAL A 105 -8.05 -5.87 -2.53
N VAL A 106 -7.68 -5.32 -1.38
CA VAL A 106 -7.76 -5.96 -0.06
C VAL A 106 -8.49 -5.02 0.89
N GLN A 107 -9.48 -5.50 1.63
CA GLN A 107 -10.11 -4.71 2.69
C GLN A 107 -9.67 -5.22 4.05
N LEU A 108 -9.15 -4.32 4.89
CA LEU A 108 -8.74 -4.65 6.26
C LEU A 108 -9.89 -4.40 7.24
N PRO A 109 -10.03 -5.22 8.31
CA PRO A 109 -9.12 -6.30 8.70
C PRO A 109 -9.35 -7.64 7.99
N ASP A 110 -10.46 -7.79 7.27
CA ASP A 110 -10.98 -9.09 6.78
C ASP A 110 -9.96 -9.87 5.92
N ALA A 111 -9.25 -9.17 5.03
CA ALA A 111 -8.29 -9.77 4.11
C ALA A 111 -6.82 -9.63 4.56
N GLY A 112 -6.56 -9.34 5.84
CA GLY A 112 -5.19 -9.17 6.37
C GLY A 112 -4.30 -10.41 6.23
N GLY A 113 -4.88 -11.61 6.30
CA GLY A 113 -4.15 -12.87 6.14
C GLY A 113 -3.59 -13.08 4.72
N TRP A 114 -4.28 -12.58 3.70
CA TRP A 114 -3.80 -12.62 2.31
C TRP A 114 -2.58 -11.71 2.12
N LEU A 115 -2.59 -10.53 2.74
CA LEU A 115 -1.49 -9.56 2.65
C LEU A 115 -0.19 -10.11 3.23
N ILE A 116 -0.27 -10.92 4.29
CA ILE A 116 0.90 -11.55 4.94
C ILE A 116 1.57 -12.61 4.05
N GLN A 117 0.84 -13.20 3.10
CA GLN A 117 1.34 -14.30 2.26
C GLN A 117 2.04 -13.81 0.98
N ARG A 118 2.18 -12.50 0.75
CA ARG A 118 2.66 -11.92 -0.52
C ARG A 118 4.12 -11.50 -0.57
#